data_AF-A0A7S7TDW3-F1
#
_entry.id   AF-A0A7S7TDW3-F1
#
_cell.length_a   1.000
_cell.length_b   1.000
_cell.length_c   1.000
_cell.angle_alpha   90.00
_cell.angle_beta   90.00
_cell.angle_gamma   90.00
#
_symmetry.space_group_name_H-M   'P 1'
#
loop_
_entity.id
_entity.type
_entity.pdbx_description
1 polymer ?
#
loop_
_entity_poly.entity_id
_entity_poly.type
_entity_poly.pdbx_seq_one_letter_code
_entity_poly.pdbx_strand_id
1 'polypeptide(L)'
;MVLRRPFESVQYASHAYRNALTGAGITTSMNRKADCYDNAPMESFFHTLKTELVHHRNYKSRAEAQRDIFAFIEGFYNRTRLHSAVGYIAPIKMELKAA
;
A
#
# COMPACT_ATOMS: atom_id res chain seq x y z
N MET A 1 21.20 -15.78 11.22
CA MET A 1 19.89 -15.44 10.62
C MET A 1 20.06 -14.13 9.86
N VAL A 2 20.24 -14.18 8.54
CA VAL A 2 20.46 -12.98 7.72
C VAL A 2 19.12 -12.29 7.50
N LEU A 3 18.95 -11.09 8.06
CA LEU A 3 17.83 -10.21 7.74
C LEU A 3 17.89 -9.85 6.26
N ARG A 4 17.03 -10.47 5.43
CA ARG A 4 16.81 -10.07 4.03
C ARG A 4 16.38 -8.60 4.01
N ARG A 5 16.96 -7.81 3.09
CA ARG A 5 16.62 -6.39 2.92
C ARG A 5 15.12 -6.23 2.54
N PRO A 6 14.45 -5.13 2.92
CA PRO A 6 12.99 -5.00 2.81
C PRO A 6 12.46 -4.71 1.39
N PHE A 7 13.28 -4.86 0.34
CA PHE A 7 12.89 -4.49 -1.02
C PHE A 7 13.49 -5.48 -2.03
N GLU A 8 12.75 -6.54 -2.35
CA GLU A 8 13.09 -7.44 -3.46
C GLU A 8 12.47 -6.88 -4.76
N SER A 9 13.14 -5.90 -5.36
CA SER A 9 12.81 -5.41 -6.72
C SER A 9 12.83 -6.52 -7.78
N VAL A 10 13.49 -7.66 -7.49
CA VAL A 10 13.58 -8.81 -8.38
C VAL A 10 12.22 -9.50 -8.60
N GLN A 11 11.30 -9.46 -7.63
CA GLN A 11 9.96 -10.06 -7.80
C GLN A 11 9.13 -9.26 -8.80
N TYR A 12 9.18 -7.92 -8.70
CA TYR A 12 8.55 -6.98 -9.63
C TYR A 12 9.25 -6.92 -11.00
N ALA A 13 10.53 -7.33 -11.07
CA ALA A 13 11.27 -7.47 -12.33
C ALA A 13 11.16 -8.87 -12.97
N SER A 14 10.50 -9.83 -12.30
CA SER A 14 10.42 -11.21 -12.77
C SER A 14 9.61 -11.33 -14.07
N HIS A 15 10.02 -12.27 -14.93
CA HIS A 15 9.31 -12.52 -16.19
C HIS A 15 7.84 -12.93 -15.96
N ALA A 16 7.57 -13.72 -14.93
CA ALA A 16 6.20 -14.13 -14.59
C ALA A 16 5.30 -12.92 -14.28
N TYR A 17 5.80 -11.97 -13.48
CA TYR A 17 5.06 -10.77 -13.12
C TYR A 17 4.84 -9.84 -14.33
N ARG A 18 5.87 -9.65 -15.17
CA ARG A 18 5.77 -8.84 -16.39
C ARG A 18 4.79 -9.45 -17.39
N ASN A 19 4.81 -10.77 -17.56
CA ASN A 19 3.88 -11.47 -18.46
C ASN A 19 2.43 -11.34 -17.99
N ALA A 20 2.18 -11.43 -16.68
CA ALA A 20 0.85 -11.22 -16.12
C ALA A 20 0.35 -9.79 -16.38
N LEU A 21 1.21 -8.78 -16.24
CA LEU A 21 0.85 -7.38 -16.48
C LEU A 21 0.59 -7.08 -17.97
N THR A 22 1.43 -7.60 -18.86
CA THR A 22 1.19 -7.53 -20.31
C THR A 22 -0.13 -8.22 -20.68
N GLY A 23 -0.43 -9.38 -20.09
CA GLY A 23 -1.69 -10.09 -20.30
C GLY A 23 -2.93 -9.32 -19.83
N ALA A 24 -2.77 -8.45 -18.82
CA ALA A 24 -3.81 -7.57 -18.32
C ALA A 24 -3.87 -6.20 -19.05
N GLY A 25 -3.01 -5.98 -20.06
CA GLY A 25 -2.94 -4.70 -20.77
C GLY A 25 -2.34 -3.55 -19.94
N ILE A 26 -1.61 -3.86 -18.86
CA ILE A 26 -1.07 -2.88 -17.93
C ILE A 26 0.37 -2.52 -18.34
N THR A 27 0.61 -1.25 -18.64
CA THR A 27 1.96 -0.73 -18.92
C THR A 27 2.74 -0.56 -17.63
N THR A 28 3.80 -1.34 -17.46
CA THR A 28 4.65 -1.29 -16.27
C THR A 28 5.67 -0.16 -16.37
N SER A 29 5.57 0.86 -15.51
CA SER A 29 6.66 1.81 -15.28
C SER A 29 7.48 1.35 -14.09
N MET A 30 8.65 0.75 -14.35
CA MET A 30 9.66 0.58 -13.30
C MET A 30 10.37 1.93 -13.20
N ASN A 31 9.89 2.79 -12.29
CA ASN A 31 10.46 4.12 -12.11
C ASN A 31 11.99 4.01 -11.86
N ARG A 32 12.77 5.00 -12.32
CA ARG A 32 14.22 5.02 -12.11
C ARG A 32 14.52 4.97 -10.61
N LYS A 33 15.63 4.34 -10.26
CA LYS A 33 16.22 4.43 -8.91
C LYS A 33 16.25 5.91 -8.49
N ALA A 34 15.64 6.23 -7.34
CA ALA A 34 15.63 7.53 -6.67
C ALA A 34 14.49 8.54 -7.01
N ASP A 35 13.38 8.11 -7.61
CA ASP A 35 12.16 8.92 -7.61
C ASP A 35 11.28 8.54 -6.40
N CYS A 36 11.36 9.36 -5.34
CA CYS A 36 10.63 9.14 -4.09
C CYS A 36 9.18 9.61 -4.16
N TYR A 37 8.79 10.39 -5.17
CA TYR A 37 7.45 10.97 -5.23
C TYR A 37 6.37 9.93 -5.48
N ASP A 38 6.66 8.92 -6.31
CA ASP A 38 5.73 7.82 -6.57
C ASP A 38 5.55 6.90 -5.36
N ASN A 39 6.58 6.76 -4.51
CA ASN A 39 6.52 5.91 -3.33
C ASN A 39 6.02 6.67 -2.07
N ALA A 40 6.11 8.00 -2.06
CA ALA A 40 5.65 8.84 -0.96
C ALA A 40 4.22 8.53 -0.46
N PRO A 41 3.19 8.34 -1.32
CA PRO A 41 1.85 7.97 -0.85
C PRO A 41 1.83 6.60 -0.16
N MET A 42 2.58 5.62 -0.68
CA MET A 42 2.69 4.29 -0.07
C MET A 42 3.45 4.33 1.25
N GLU A 43 4.54 5.10 1.34
CA GLU A 43 5.28 5.29 2.58
C GLU A 43 4.42 5.94 3.66
N SER A 44 3.65 6.97 3.31
CA SER A 44 2.71 7.65 4.21
C SER A 44 1.62 6.69 4.73
N PHE A 45 1.08 5.85 3.84
CA PHE A 45 0.13 4.80 4.21
C PHE A 45 0.75 3.81 5.20
N PHE A 46 1.93 3.26 4.90
CA PHE A 46 2.56 2.27 5.78
C PHE A 46 3.01 2.85 7.12
N HIS A 47 3.44 4.12 7.14
CA HIS A 47 3.72 4.82 8.38
C HIS A 47 2.45 4.87 9.23
N THR A 48 1.36 5.39 8.66
CA THR A 48 0.04 5.48 9.30
C THR A 48 -0.44 4.13 9.85
N LEU A 49 -0.42 3.07 9.01
CA LEU A 49 -0.86 1.74 9.40
C LEU A 49 -0.05 1.22 10.59
N LYS A 50 1.26 1.45 10.59
CA LYS A 50 2.12 0.99 11.68
C LYS A 50 1.88 1.79 12.95
N THR A 51 1.79 3.11 12.86
CA THR A 51 1.61 3.99 14.01
C THR A 51 0.24 3.83 14.64
N GLU A 52 -0.84 3.76 13.86
CA GLU A 52 -2.20 3.78 14.38
C GLU A 52 -2.72 2.37 14.71
N LEU A 53 -2.23 1.32 14.05
CA LEU A 53 -2.71 -0.06 14.25
C LEU A 53 -1.63 -1.01 14.79
N VAL A 54 -0.51 -1.16 14.09
CA VAL A 54 0.44 -2.26 14.38
C VAL A 54 1.19 -2.04 15.70
N HIS A 55 1.60 -0.82 16.02
CA HIS A 55 2.35 -0.53 17.26
C HIS A 55 1.50 -0.64 18.53
N HIS A 56 0.17 -0.63 18.41
CA HIS A 56 -0.75 -0.74 19.53
C HIS A 56 -1.32 -2.14 19.74
N ARG A 57 -0.92 -3.14 18.93
CA ARG A 57 -1.43 -4.51 18.99
C ARG A 57 -0.33 -5.56 18.97
N ASN A 58 -0.48 -6.56 19.84
CA ASN A 58 0.26 -7.82 19.79
C ASN A 58 -0.64 -8.91 19.20
N TYR A 59 -0.38 -9.31 17.96
CA TYR A 59 -1.17 -10.32 17.27
C TYR A 59 -0.74 -11.73 17.69
N LYS A 60 -1.71 -12.58 18.06
CA LYS A 60 -1.43 -13.98 18.42
C LYS A 60 -1.34 -14.88 17.19
N SER A 61 -1.97 -14.47 16.08
CA SER A 61 -1.97 -15.22 14.82
C SER A 61 -1.94 -14.30 13.61
N ARG A 62 -1.46 -14.84 12.48
CA ARG A 62 -1.47 -14.12 11.20
C ARG A 62 -2.89 -13.80 10.72
N ALA A 63 -3.86 -14.68 10.99
CA ALA A 63 -5.26 -14.48 10.62
C ALA A 63 -5.87 -13.29 11.37
N GLU A 64 -5.51 -13.10 12.65
CA GLU A 64 -5.91 -11.95 13.44
C GLU A 64 -5.35 -10.64 12.84
N ALA A 65 -4.04 -10.62 12.53
CA ALA A 65 -3.42 -9.48 11.88
C ALA A 65 -4.07 -9.14 10.53
N GLN A 66 -4.38 -10.16 9.72
CA GLN A 66 -5.05 -9.96 8.42
C GLN A 66 -6.42 -9.32 8.57
N ARG A 67 -7.23 -9.78 9.52
CA ARG A 67 -8.57 -9.21 9.76
C ARG A 67 -8.49 -7.75 10.22
N ASP A 68 -7.59 -7.45 11.15
CA ASP A 68 -7.44 -6.09 11.67
C ASP A 68 -6.90 -5.13 10.61
N ILE A 69 -5.91 -5.58 9.81
CA ILE A 69 -5.41 -4.80 8.68
C ILE A 69 -6.52 -4.56 7.66
N PHE A 70 -7.33 -5.57 7.33
CA PHE A 70 -8.46 -5.41 6.42
C PHE A 70 -9.49 -4.42 6.97
N ALA A 71 -9.87 -4.56 8.24
CA ALA A 71 -10.81 -3.64 8.90
C ALA A 71 -10.27 -2.21 8.94
N PHE A 72 -8.95 -2.04 9.13
CA PHE A 72 -8.31 -0.74 9.08
C PHE A 72 -8.35 -0.12 7.68
N ILE A 73 -8.01 -0.89 6.64
CA ILE A 73 -7.99 -0.39 5.26
C ILE A 73 -9.41 -0.05 4.78
N GLU A 74 -10.33 -1.02 4.84
CA GLU A 74 -11.67 -0.89 4.27
C GLU A 74 -12.62 -0.12 5.18
N GLY A 75 -12.51 -0.29 6.50
CA GLY A 75 -13.42 0.32 7.46
C GLY A 75 -13.05 1.76 7.80
N PHE A 76 -11.74 2.03 7.98
CA PHE A 76 -11.28 3.32 8.49
C PHE A 76 -10.56 4.16 7.43
N TYR A 77 -9.49 3.63 6.84
CA TYR A 77 -8.60 4.38 5.96
C TYR A 77 -9.33 4.87 4.69
N ASN A 78 -9.95 3.96 3.94
CA ASN A 78 -10.61 4.33 2.67
C ASN A 78 -11.89 5.15 2.88
N ARG A 79 -12.63 4.90 3.97
CA ARG A 79 -13.99 5.45 4.17
C ARG A 79 -14.05 6.70 5.03
N THR A 80 -13.14 6.83 6.00
CA THR A 80 -13.28 7.82 7.07
C THR A 80 -12.08 8.76 7.15
N ARG A 81 -10.86 8.29 6.89
CA ARG A 81 -9.65 9.08 7.09
C ARG A 81 -9.57 10.24 6.09
N LEU A 82 -9.39 11.45 6.59
CA LEU A 82 -9.24 12.63 5.75
C LEU A 82 -7.77 12.80 5.35
N HIS A 83 -7.52 13.01 4.07
CA HIS A 83 -6.18 13.19 3.54
C HIS A 83 -5.98 14.63 3.07
N SER A 84 -5.03 15.34 3.67
CA SER A 84 -4.70 16.73 3.30
C SER A 84 -4.29 16.86 1.82
N ALA A 85 -3.60 15.85 1.29
CA ALA A 85 -3.16 15.79 -0.11
C ALA A 85 -4.32 15.78 -1.14
N VAL A 86 -5.53 15.38 -0.75
CA VAL A 86 -6.72 15.33 -1.64
C VAL A 86 -7.80 16.32 -1.22
N GLY A 87 -7.43 17.37 -0.47
CA GLY A 87 -8.37 18.40 -0.03
C GLY A 87 -9.25 17.98 1.14
N TYR A 88 -8.69 17.19 2.07
CA TYR A 88 -9.36 16.75 3.30
C TYR A 88 -10.66 15.99 3.04
N ILE A 89 -10.65 15.10 2.05
CA ILE A 89 -11.73 14.14 1.81
C ILE A 89 -11.22 12.71 2.04
N ALA A 90 -12.15 11.79 2.28
CA ALA A 90 -11.84 10.37 2.36
C ALA A 90 -11.40 9.82 0.99
N PRO A 91 -10.46 8.86 0.94
CA PRO A 91 -9.97 8.30 -0.32
C PRO A 91 -11.08 7.83 -1.26
N ILE A 92 -12.10 7.15 -0.71
CA ILE A 92 -13.26 6.69 -1.51
C ILE A 92 -14.02 7.85 -2.17
N LYS A 93 -14.09 9.01 -1.52
CA LYS A 93 -14.75 10.19 -2.11
C LYS A 93 -13.91 10.80 -3.23
N MET A 94 -12.60 10.67 -3.17
CA MET A 94 -11.72 11.10 -4.26
C MET A 94 -11.88 10.16 -5.46
N GLU A 95 -11.87 8.84 -5.24
CA GLU A 95 -12.08 7.86 -6.31
C GLU A 95 -13.44 8.03 -7.00
N LEU A 96 -14.52 8.23 -6.24
CA LEU A 96 -15.86 8.51 -6.79
C LEU A 96 -15.95 9.82 -7.58
N LYS A 97 -15.08 10.80 -7.32
CA LYS A 97 -15.01 12.05 -8.09
C LYS A 97 -14.17 11.92 -9.36
N ALA A 98 -13.27 10.95 -9.40
CA ALA A 98 -12.36 10.71 -10.51
C ALA A 98 -12.90 9.67 -11.51
N ALA A 99 -13.98 8.97 -11.16
CA ALA A 99 -14.75 8.06 -12.02
C ALA A 99 -15.75 8.83 -12.89
#